data_AF-A0AAP7IED8-F1
#
_entry.id   AF-A0AAP7IED8-F1
#
_cell.length_a   1.000
_cell.length_b   1.000
_cell.length_c   1.000
_cell.angle_alpha   90.00
_cell.angle_beta   90.00
_cell.angle_gamma   90.00
#
_symmetry.space_group_name_H-M   'P 1'
#
loop_
_entity.id
_entity.type
_entity.pdbx_description
1 polymer ?
#
loop_
_entity_poly.entity_id
_entity_poly.type
_entity_poly.pdbx_seq_one_letter_code
_entity_poly.pdbx_strand_id
1 'polypeptide(L)'
;MLFALMITVLLLTIIPSLFKSTTALSVLANDHLNIESEFFARDLTQDLMNNKGDIMIDKSKGTQLSIKDKNKLISYSFKNNKIVKSINGKGNITLLNNVKAIKFRILKNKSLLVNLKIFDKDKTFEKQIQF
;
A
#
# COMPACT_ATOMS: atom_id res chain seq x y z
N MET A 1 7.06 54.39 -11.59
CA MET A 1 8.01 53.47 -10.95
C MET A 1 7.41 52.74 -9.74
N LEU A 2 6.82 53.45 -8.78
CA LEU A 2 6.21 52.86 -7.57
C LEU A 2 5.08 51.85 -7.88
N PHE A 3 4.26 52.12 -8.89
CA PHE A 3 3.19 51.22 -9.33
C PHE A 3 3.73 49.89 -9.88
N ALA A 4 4.79 49.94 -10.69
CA ALA A 4 5.45 48.73 -11.19
C ALA A 4 6.07 47.93 -10.05
N LEU A 5 6.68 48.62 -9.06
CA LEU A 5 7.24 47.98 -7.87
C LEU A 5 6.15 47.26 -7.05
N MET A 6 4.99 47.90 -6.87
CA MET A 6 3.84 47.32 -6.17
C MET A 6 3.36 46.03 -6.84
N ILE A 7 3.23 46.05 -8.18
CA ILE A 7 2.85 44.86 -8.95
C ILE A 7 3.90 43.76 -8.80
N THR A 8 5.19 44.09 -8.87
CA THR A 8 6.25 43.07 -8.71
C THR A 8 6.28 42.45 -7.32
N VAL A 9 6.08 43.23 -6.25
CA VAL A 9 6.01 42.71 -4.87
C VAL A 9 4.77 41.83 -4.68
N LEU A 10 3.64 42.22 -5.28
CA LEU A 10 2.42 41.42 -5.25
C LEU A 10 2.63 40.06 -5.93
N LEU A 11 3.23 40.03 -7.12
CA LEU A 11 3.54 38.80 -7.84
C LEU A 11 4.51 37.90 -7.05
N LEU A 12 5.58 38.47 -6.50
CA LEU A 12 6.56 37.73 -5.70
C LEU A 12 5.97 37.17 -4.40
N THR A 13 4.94 37.80 -3.85
CA THR A 13 4.25 37.32 -2.64
C THR A 13 3.26 36.20 -2.93
N ILE A 14 2.58 36.25 -4.08
CA ILE A 14 1.56 35.25 -4.46
C ILE A 14 2.22 33.93 -4.91
N ILE A 15 3.35 33.99 -5.62
CA ILE A 15 4.02 32.80 -6.17
C ILE A 15 4.33 31.72 -5.11
N PRO A 16 4.97 32.03 -3.95
CA PRO A 16 5.22 31.04 -2.90
C PRO A 16 3.95 30.41 -2.32
N SER A 17 2.87 31.19 -2.23
CA SER A 17 1.57 30.70 -1.75
C SER A 17 0.97 29.67 -2.71
N LEU A 18 1.00 29.97 -4.02
CA LEU A 18 0.53 29.05 -5.07
C LEU A 18 1.32 27.73 -5.09
N PHE A 19 2.64 27.77 -4.90
CA PHE A 19 3.46 26.55 -4.78
C PHE A 19 3.10 25.70 -3.54
N LYS A 20 2.82 26.33 -2.39
CA LYS A 20 2.39 25.60 -1.19
C LYS A 20 1.03 24.94 -1.37
N SER A 21 0.07 25.63 -1.99
CA SER A 21 -1.27 25.07 -2.23
C SER A 21 -1.25 23.91 -3.23
N THR A 22 -0.50 24.03 -4.33
CA THR A 22 -0.37 22.96 -5.34
C THR A 22 0.34 21.73 -4.80
N THR A 23 1.40 21.90 -4.00
CA THR A 23 2.07 20.77 -3.35
C THR A 23 1.17 20.08 -2.33
N ALA A 24 0.38 20.83 -1.54
CA ALA A 24 -0.61 20.25 -0.63
C ALA A 24 -1.69 19.44 -1.39
N LEU A 25 -2.19 19.96 -2.51
CA LEU A 25 -3.15 19.25 -3.36
C LEU A 25 -2.54 18.01 -4.02
N SER A 26 -1.27 18.06 -4.43
CA SER A 26 -0.58 16.90 -5.03
C SER A 26 -0.42 15.72 -4.05
N VAL A 27 -0.29 16.01 -2.75
CA VAL A 27 -0.25 14.98 -1.70
C VAL A 27 -1.62 14.34 -1.50
N LEU A 28 -2.70 15.11 -1.66
CA LEU A 28 -4.06 14.59 -1.61
C LEU A 28 -4.44 13.82 -2.89
N ALA A 29 -3.95 14.27 -4.04
CA ALA A 29 -4.12 13.64 -5.35
C ALA A 29 -3.16 12.45 -5.59
N ASN A 30 -2.37 12.05 -4.60
CA ASN A 30 -1.40 10.96 -4.66
C ASN A 30 -2.13 9.58 -4.59
N ASP A 31 -3.23 9.47 -5.33
CA ASP A 31 -4.16 8.35 -5.43
C ASP A 31 -3.50 7.07 -5.97
N HIS A 32 -2.32 7.19 -6.58
CA HIS A 32 -1.54 6.06 -7.10
C HIS A 32 -1.24 5.01 -6.02
N LEU A 33 -0.94 5.45 -4.78
CA LEU A 33 -0.74 4.54 -3.65
C LEU A 33 -2.05 3.83 -3.25
N ASN A 34 -3.17 4.54 -3.34
CA ASN A 34 -4.48 3.92 -3.10
C ASN A 34 -4.75 2.85 -4.15
N ILE A 35 -4.55 3.17 -5.43
CA ILE A 35 -4.76 2.25 -6.55
C ILE A 35 -3.92 0.98 -6.41
N GLU A 36 -2.61 1.08 -6.16
CA GLU A 36 -1.78 -0.12 -5.97
C GLU A 36 -2.23 -0.96 -4.77
N SER A 37 -2.56 -0.31 -3.64
CA SER A 37 -3.04 -1.02 -2.45
C SER A 37 -4.41 -1.66 -2.65
N GLU A 38 -5.26 -1.08 -3.50
CA GLU A 38 -6.58 -1.60 -3.88
C GLU A 38 -6.46 -2.77 -4.85
N PHE A 39 -5.54 -2.72 -5.81
CA PHE A 39 -5.22 -3.88 -6.65
C PHE A 39 -4.69 -5.03 -5.81
N PHE A 40 -3.77 -4.76 -4.87
CA PHE A 40 -3.31 -5.77 -3.90
C PHE A 40 -4.49 -6.37 -3.12
N ALA A 41 -5.39 -5.53 -2.59
CA ALA A 41 -6.55 -5.99 -1.84
C ALA A 41 -7.47 -6.85 -2.72
N ARG A 42 -7.77 -6.42 -3.94
CA ARG A 42 -8.60 -7.17 -4.88
C ARG A 42 -8.01 -8.54 -5.20
N ASP A 43 -6.71 -8.61 -5.47
CA ASP A 43 -6.02 -9.87 -5.79
C ASP A 43 -6.06 -10.84 -4.61
N LEU A 44 -5.85 -10.33 -3.39
CA LEU A 44 -5.93 -11.12 -2.16
C LEU A 44 -7.37 -11.60 -1.90
N THR A 45 -8.38 -10.73 -2.06
CA THR A 45 -9.79 -11.11 -1.94
C THR A 45 -10.15 -12.22 -2.91
N GLN A 46 -9.74 -12.11 -4.18
CA GLN A 46 -10.01 -13.15 -5.18
C GLN A 46 -9.38 -14.49 -4.78
N ASP A 47 -8.15 -14.49 -4.30
CA ASP A 47 -7.51 -15.73 -3.84
C ASP A 47 -8.19 -16.31 -2.59
N LEU A 48 -8.64 -15.47 -1.65
CA LEU A 48 -9.36 -15.93 -0.45
C LEU A 48 -10.75 -16.50 -0.80
N MET A 49 -11.45 -15.91 -1.77
CA MET A 49 -12.76 -16.39 -2.21
C MET A 49 -12.67 -17.67 -3.05
N ASN A 50 -11.69 -17.73 -3.96
CA ASN A 50 -11.55 -18.85 -4.89
C ASN A 50 -10.94 -20.09 -4.23
N ASN A 51 -10.15 -19.92 -3.18
CA ASN A 51 -9.52 -21.02 -2.47
C ASN A 51 -10.13 -21.12 -1.08
N LYS A 52 -11.02 -22.10 -0.86
CA LYS A 52 -11.61 -22.41 0.46
C LYS A 52 -10.63 -23.12 1.41
N GLY A 53 -9.34 -22.98 1.15
CA GLY A 53 -8.27 -23.65 1.85
C GLY A 53 -7.96 -23.02 3.21
N ASP A 54 -7.11 -23.70 3.98
CA ASP A 54 -6.67 -23.19 5.27
C ASP A 54 -5.74 -21.99 5.09
N ILE A 55 -6.02 -20.93 5.86
CA ILE A 55 -5.19 -19.74 5.93
C ILE A 55 -4.17 -19.92 7.05
N MET A 56 -2.90 -19.92 6.69
CA MET A 56 -1.79 -20.04 7.62
C MET A 56 -0.99 -18.74 7.64
N ILE A 57 -0.73 -18.20 8.83
CA ILE A 57 0.13 -17.04 9.03
C ILE A 57 1.39 -17.52 9.76
N ASP A 58 2.55 -17.02 9.33
CA ASP A 58 3.80 -17.30 10.03
C ASP A 58 3.72 -16.81 11.49
N LYS A 59 3.98 -17.74 12.43
CA LYS A 59 3.89 -17.51 13.88
C LYS A 59 4.95 -16.57 14.41
N SER A 60 6.09 -16.42 13.73
CA SER A 60 7.22 -15.62 14.24
C SER A 60 6.98 -14.11 14.08
N LYS A 61 6.62 -13.66 12.87
CA LYS A 61 6.52 -12.22 12.57
C LYS A 61 5.20 -11.79 11.94
N GLY A 62 4.36 -12.74 11.48
CA GLY A 62 3.12 -12.43 10.77
C GLY A 62 3.35 -11.64 9.47
N THR A 63 4.52 -11.77 8.86
CA THR A 63 4.91 -11.07 7.61
C THR A 63 4.68 -11.92 6.37
N GLN A 64 4.28 -13.18 6.58
CA GLN A 64 3.94 -14.12 5.53
C GLN A 64 2.57 -14.73 5.79
N LEU A 65 1.77 -14.76 4.72
CA LEU A 65 0.46 -15.38 4.66
C LEU A 65 0.52 -16.49 3.61
N SER A 66 0.00 -17.66 3.94
CA SER A 66 -0.12 -18.78 3.01
C SER A 66 -1.55 -19.30 2.99
N ILE A 67 -2.11 -19.43 1.80
CA ILE A 67 -3.43 -19.99 1.54
C ILE A 67 -3.20 -21.35 0.91
N LYS A 68 -3.55 -22.42 1.62
CA LYS A 68 -3.32 -23.80 1.16
C LYS A 68 -4.64 -24.46 0.77
N ASP A 69 -4.80 -24.68 -0.53
CA ASP A 69 -5.81 -25.57 -1.09
C ASP A 69 -5.18 -26.90 -1.50
N LYS A 70 -6.00 -27.93 -1.76
CA LYS A 70 -5.60 -29.34 -1.95
C LYS A 70 -4.35 -29.51 -2.83
N ASN A 71 -4.26 -28.77 -3.94
CA ASN A 71 -3.14 -28.84 -4.90
C ASN A 71 -2.45 -27.48 -5.16
N LYS A 72 -2.81 -26.44 -4.39
CA LYS A 72 -2.33 -25.07 -4.63
C LYS A 72 -1.97 -24.39 -3.33
N LEU A 73 -0.70 -23.99 -3.20
CA LEU A 73 -0.19 -23.17 -2.11
C LEU A 73 0.08 -21.78 -2.65
N ILE A 74 -0.72 -20.80 -2.25
CA ILE A 74 -0.49 -19.40 -2.57
C ILE A 74 0.18 -18.75 -1.38
N SER A 75 1.36 -18.15 -1.57
CA SER A 75 2.10 -17.51 -0.51
C SER A 75 2.31 -16.04 -0.82
N TYR A 76 1.96 -15.18 0.14
CA TYR A 76 2.23 -13.76 0.16
C TYR A 76 3.34 -13.51 1.18
N SER A 77 4.45 -12.94 0.75
CA SER A 77 5.61 -12.71 1.61
C SER A 77 6.15 -11.30 1.46
N PHE A 78 6.57 -10.72 2.57
CA PHE A 78 7.32 -9.47 2.58
C PHE A 78 8.80 -9.72 2.31
N LYS A 79 9.31 -9.21 1.19
CA LYS A 79 10.73 -9.34 0.80
C LYS A 79 11.18 -8.07 0.10
N ASN A 80 12.38 -7.59 0.43
CA ASN A 80 13.03 -6.43 -0.22
C ASN A 80 12.11 -5.21 -0.37
N ASN A 81 11.39 -4.84 0.70
CA ASN A 81 10.46 -3.71 0.71
C ASN A 81 9.28 -3.85 -0.27
N LYS A 82 8.90 -5.09 -0.58
CA LYS A 82 7.80 -5.42 -1.49
C LYS A 82 6.95 -6.55 -0.93
N ILE A 83 5.71 -6.62 -1.39
CA ILE A 83 4.87 -7.80 -1.21
C ILE A 83 4.98 -8.65 -2.45
N VAL A 84 5.40 -9.91 -2.27
CA VAL A 84 5.59 -10.86 -3.35
C VAL A 84 4.65 -12.04 -3.16
N LYS A 85 3.88 -12.34 -4.21
CA LYS A 85 3.03 -13.52 -4.33
C LYS A 85 3.76 -14.61 -5.10
N SER A 86 3.65 -15.84 -4.60
CA SER A 86 4.17 -17.05 -5.23
C SER A 86 3.09 -18.14 -5.21
N ILE A 87 3.07 -18.99 -6.23
CA ILE A 87 2.12 -20.10 -6.34
C ILE A 87 2.93 -21.39 -6.43
N ASN A 88 2.72 -22.32 -5.49
CA ASN A 88 3.46 -23.57 -5.36
C ASN A 88 4.99 -23.37 -5.29
N GLY A 89 5.44 -22.26 -4.68
CA GLY A 89 6.85 -21.88 -4.60
C GLY A 89 7.47 -21.45 -5.95
N LYS A 90 6.65 -21.33 -7.00
CA LYS A 90 7.07 -20.88 -8.33
C LYS A 90 6.49 -19.50 -8.61
N GLY A 91 7.29 -18.69 -9.33
CA GLY A 91 6.93 -17.31 -9.65
C GLY A 91 7.11 -16.35 -8.47
N ASN A 92 7.56 -15.14 -8.78
CA ASN A 92 7.71 -14.02 -7.85
C ASN A 92 6.95 -12.83 -8.42
N ILE A 93 5.64 -12.81 -8.21
CA ILE A 93 4.76 -11.74 -8.68
C ILE A 93 4.80 -10.63 -7.64
N THR A 94 5.34 -9.46 -8.00
CA THR A 94 5.34 -8.29 -7.12
C THR A 94 3.96 -7.66 -7.15
N LEU A 95 3.30 -7.55 -5.99
CA LEU A 95 1.95 -6.99 -5.87
C LEU A 95 1.94 -5.55 -5.36
N LEU A 96 2.91 -5.19 -4.51
CA LEU A 96 3.00 -3.86 -3.93
C LEU A 96 4.47 -3.49 -3.73
N ASN A 97 4.86 -2.31 -4.17
CA ASN A 97 6.21 -1.78 -3.97
C ASN A 97 6.26 -0.82 -2.77
N ASN A 98 7.48 -0.46 -2.37
CA ASN A 98 7.76 0.53 -1.31
C ASN A 98 7.08 0.24 0.02
N VAL A 99 6.90 -1.03 0.35
CA VAL A 99 6.33 -1.47 1.62
C VAL A 99 7.42 -1.44 2.69
N LYS A 100 7.18 -0.72 3.77
CA LYS A 100 8.08 -0.63 4.93
C LYS A 100 7.84 -1.74 5.92
N ALA A 101 6.57 -2.09 6.14
CA ALA A 101 6.17 -3.19 7.01
C ALA A 101 4.80 -3.72 6.61
N ILE A 102 4.57 -5.00 6.89
CA ILE A 102 3.27 -5.65 6.79
C ILE A 102 3.05 -6.58 7.96
N LYS A 103 1.80 -6.69 8.41
CA LYS A 103 1.41 -7.68 9.39
C LYS A 103 0.04 -8.25 9.07
N PHE A 104 0.00 -9.57 8.88
CA PHE A 104 -1.21 -10.37 8.74
C PHE A 104 -1.67 -10.86 10.11
N ARG A 105 -2.97 -10.82 10.38
CA ARG A 105 -3.59 -11.38 11.60
C ARG A 105 -4.94 -11.98 11.26
N ILE A 106 -5.23 -13.17 11.77
CA ILE A 106 -6.59 -13.72 11.76
C ILE A 106 -7.32 -13.21 13.00
N LEU A 107 -8.49 -12.61 12.80
CA LEU A 107 -9.37 -12.12 13.85
C LEU A 107 -10.25 -13.26 14.39
N LYS A 108 -10.87 -13.05 15.57
CA LYS A 108 -11.71 -14.06 16.23
C LYS A 108 -12.90 -14.52 15.37
N ASN A 109 -13.40 -13.64 14.50
CA ASN A 109 -14.48 -13.91 13.56
C ASN A 109 -14.01 -14.60 12.27
N LYS A 110 -12.77 -15.12 12.22
CA LYS A 110 -12.12 -15.70 11.04
C LYS A 110 -11.85 -14.72 9.88
N SER A 111 -12.05 -13.42 10.08
CA SER A 111 -11.61 -12.40 9.11
C SER A 111 -10.10 -12.26 9.09
N LEU A 112 -9.55 -11.90 7.94
CA LEU A 112 -8.13 -11.59 7.80
C LEU A 112 -7.93 -10.07 7.90
N LEU A 113 -7.05 -9.67 8.81
CA LEU A 113 -6.63 -8.29 8.95
C LEU A 113 -5.20 -8.11 8.42
N VAL A 114 -5.03 -7.13 7.55
CA VAL A 114 -3.75 -6.78 6.96
C VAL A 114 -3.41 -5.34 7.30
N ASN A 115 -2.34 -5.16 8.08
CA ASN A 115 -1.79 -3.85 8.40
C ASN A 115 -0.60 -3.58 7.50
N LEU A 116 -0.65 -2.49 6.73
CA LEU A 116 0.35 -2.09 5.76
C LEU A 116 0.97 -0.76 6.18
N LYS A 117 2.29 -0.66 6.11
CA LYS A 117 3.03 0.61 6.15
C LYS A 117 3.75 0.79 4.83
N ILE A 118 3.43 1.83 4.08
CA ILE A 118 3.97 2.12 2.74
C ILE A 118 4.75 3.44 2.82
N PHE A 119 5.88 3.52 2.10
CA PHE A 119 6.72 4.71 2.03
C PHE A 119 6.61 5.36 0.65
N ASP A 120 6.30 6.65 0.61
CA ASP A 120 6.25 7.41 -0.64
C ASP A 120 6.68 8.86 -0.40
N LYS A 121 7.59 9.37 -1.25
CA LYS A 121 8.09 10.76 -1.24
C LYS A 121 8.30 11.31 0.18
N ASP A 122 9.06 10.59 1.00
CA ASP A 122 9.43 10.92 2.38
C ASP A 122 8.31 10.89 3.42
N LYS A 123 7.13 10.36 3.06
CA LYS A 123 6.01 10.14 3.97
C LYS A 123 5.74 8.65 4.14
N THR A 124 5.39 8.25 5.37
CA THR A 124 4.92 6.90 5.66
C THR A 124 3.41 6.92 5.81
N PHE A 125 2.73 6.06 5.06
CA PHE A 125 1.28 5.88 5.10
C PHE A 125 0.96 4.55 5.78
N GLU A 126 0.01 4.56 6.71
CA GLU A 126 -0.50 3.36 7.34
C GLU A 126 -1.90 3.06 6.82
N LYS A 127 -2.12 1.84 6.33
CA LYS A 127 -3.41 1.38 5.83
C LYS A 127 -3.76 0.05 6.48
N GLN A 128 -5.00 -0.07 6.92
CA GLN A 128 -5.55 -1.27 7.51
C GLN A 128 -6.65 -1.78 6.59
N ILE A 129 -6.53 -3.04 6.15
CA ILE A 129 -7.48 -3.67 5.24
C ILE A 129 -8.01 -4.94 5.91
N GLN A 130 -9.32 -5.08 5.94
CA GLN A 130 -10.01 -6.23 6.50
C GLN A 130 -10.71 -7.00 5.38
N PHE A 131 -10.53 -8.32 5.38
CA PHE A 131 -11.11 -9.28 4.45
C PHE A 131 -12.01 -10.26 5.19
#